data_AF-A0ABD5QRP2-F1
#
_entry.id   AF-A0ABD5QRP2-F1
#
_cell.length_a   1.000
_cell.length_b   1.000
_cell.length_c   1.000
_cell.angle_alpha   90.00
_cell.angle_beta   90.00
_cell.angle_gamma   90.00
#
_symmetry.space_group_name_H-M   'P 1'
#
loop_
_entity.id
_entity.type
_entity.pdbx_description
1 polymer ?
#
loop_
_entity_poly.entity_id
_entity_poly.type
_entity_poly.pdbx_seq_one_letter_code
_entity_poly.pdbx_strand_id
1 'polypeptide(L)' 'MSDRTDRLLAVLVILMGLLVIAQTTVVPRNQSLGTIGLIVGAASIGYAASQIVAAR' A
#
# COMPACT_ATOMS: atom_id res chain seq x y z
N MET A 1 16.25 -7.54 -12.01
CA MET A 1 14.88 -7.30 -12.49
C MET A 1 14.93 -6.10 -13.42
N SER A 2 14.01 -5.96 -14.40
CA SER A 2 13.98 -4.75 -15.25
C SER A 2 13.32 -3.58 -14.51
N ASP A 3 13.82 -2.35 -14.67
CA ASP A 3 13.23 -1.13 -14.08
C ASP A 3 11.72 -1.02 -14.34
N ARG A 4 11.25 -1.50 -15.50
CA ARG A 4 9.82 -1.54 -15.81
C ARG A 4 9.06 -2.46 -14.87
N THR A 5 9.60 -3.64 -14.58
CA THR A 5 8.98 -4.62 -13.68
C THR A 5 8.93 -4.08 -12.25
N ASP A 6 9.99 -3.43 -11.78
CA ASP A 6 10.04 -2.86 -10.42
C ASP A 6 9.05 -1.71 -10.25
N ARG A 7 8.87 -0.87 -11.28
CA ARG A 7 7.84 0.18 -11.29
C ARG A 7 6.43 -0.41 -11.29
N LEU A 8 6.16 -1.45 -12.08
CA LEU A 8 4.85 -2.12 -12.08
C LEU A 8 4.55 -2.78 -10.72
N LEU A 9 5.55 -3.37 -10.10
CA LEU A 9 5.43 -3.98 -8.77
C LEU A 9 5.15 -2.91 -7.71
N ALA A 10 5.82 -1.76 -7.76
CA ALA A 10 5.54 -0.65 -6.85
C ALA A 10 4.10 -0.12 -7.01
N VAL A 11 3.62 0.04 -8.25
CA VAL A 11 2.22 0.41 -8.51
C VAL A 11 1.25 -0.63 -7.94
N LEU A 12 1.53 -1.93 -8.11
CA LEU A 12 0.71 -2.99 -7.55
C LEU A 12 0.63 -2.93 -6.01
N VAL A 13 1.75 -2.63 -5.34
CA VAL A 13 1.79 -2.45 -3.88
C VAL A 13 0.93 -1.26 -3.44
N ILE A 14 0.94 -0.15 -4.19
CA ILE A 14 0.07 1.00 -3.91
C ILE A 14 -1.40 0.60 -4.01
N LEU A 15 -1.79 -0.13 -5.07
CA LEU A 15 -3.17 -0.59 -5.26
C LEU A 15 -3.60 -1.55 -4.14
N MET A 16 -2.72 -2.44 -3.70
CA MET A 16 -2.98 -3.32 -2.56
C MET A 16 -3.12 -2.55 -1.24
N GLY A 17 -2.28 -1.55 -0.99
CA GLY A 17 -2.40 -0.68 0.18
C GLY A 17 -3.74 0.05 0.23
N LEU A 18 -4.19 0.59 -0.92
CA LEU A 18 -5.50 1.22 -1.05
C LEU A 18 -6.64 0.22 -0.81
N LEU A 19 -6.52 -1.00 -1.31
CA LEU A 19 -7.51 -2.06 -1.07
C LEU A 19 -7.61 -2.38 0.42
N VAL A 20 -6.50 -2.55 1.13
CA VAL A 20 -6.50 -2.81 2.58
C VAL A 20 -7.20 -1.68 3.33
N ILE A 21 -6.88 -0.43 3.01
CA ILE A 21 -7.54 0.74 3.61
C ILE A 21 -9.04 0.68 3.37
N ALA A 22 -9.48 0.44 2.14
CA ALA A 22 -10.90 0.34 1.78
C ALA A 22 -11.61 -0.82 2.53
N GLN A 23 -10.98 -1.98 2.66
CA GLN A 23 -11.55 -3.10 3.41
C GLN A 23 -11.68 -2.76 4.89
N THR A 24 -10.70 -2.06 5.48
CA THR A 24 -10.75 -1.67 6.89
C THR A 24 -11.79 -0.60 7.21
N THR A 25 -12.13 0.27 6.26
CA THR A 25 -13.13 1.34 6.48
C THR A 25 -14.56 0.89 6.25
N VAL A 26 -14.79 -0.11 5.39
CA VAL A 26 -16.15 -0.59 5.05
C VAL A 26 -16.71 -1.55 6.11
N VAL A 27 -15.87 -2.38 6.75
CA VAL A 27 -16.33 -3.35 7.76
C VAL A 27 -15.43 -3.34 9.01
N PRO A 28 -15.48 -2.29 9.85
CA PRO A 28 -14.70 -2.25 11.09
C PRO A 28 -15.36 -3.16 12.14
N ARG A 29 -15.21 -4.48 12.00
CA ARG A 29 -15.62 -5.45 13.04
C ARG A 29 -14.74 -5.39 14.29
N ASN A 30 -13.50 -4.89 14.14
CA ASN A 30 -12.54 -4.77 15.22
C ASN A 30 -11.72 -3.49 15.02
N GLN A 31 -11.82 -2.57 15.98
CA GLN A 31 -11.15 -1.27 15.95
C GLN A 31 -9.62 -1.42 15.85
N SER A 32 -9.04 -2.40 16.55
CA SER A 32 -7.60 -2.65 16.50
C SER A 32 -7.12 -3.09 15.11
N LEU A 33 -7.85 -4.00 14.45
CA LEU A 33 -7.55 -4.43 13.08
C LEU A 33 -7.75 -3.28 12.07
N GLY A 34 -8.75 -2.41 12.29
CA GLY A 34 -8.96 -1.21 11.49
C GLY A 34 -7.77 -0.26 11.56
N THR A 35 -7.29 0.06 12.76
CA THR A 35 -6.12 0.92 12.97
C THR A 35 -4.85 0.31 12.35
N ILE A 36 -4.63 -1.00 12.54
CA ILE A 36 -3.47 -1.68 11.95
C ILE A 36 -3.53 -1.62 10.42
N GLY A 37 -4.68 -1.91 9.80
CA GLY A 37 -4.80 -1.87 8.34
C GLY A 37 -4.63 -0.47 7.76
N LEU A 38 -5.05 0.58 8.48
CA LEU A 38 -4.78 1.97 8.08
C LEU A 38 -3.28 2.30 8.14
N ILE A 39 -2.60 1.96 9.24
CA ILE A 39 -1.17 2.26 9.41
C ILE A 39 -0.34 1.48 8.37
N VAL A 40 -0.58 0.18 8.24
CA VAL A 40 0.16 -0.69 7.32
C VAL A 40 -0.14 -0.32 5.86
N GLY A 41 -1.40 -0.02 5.54
CA GLY A 41 -1.81 0.46 4.22
C GLY A 41 -1.10 1.77 3.85
N ALA A 42 -1.10 2.75 4.74
CA ALA A 42 -0.41 4.03 4.50
C ALA A 42 1.12 3.86 4.37
N ALA A 43 1.74 3.06 5.25
CA ALA A 43 3.18 2.81 5.21
C ALA A 43 3.63 2.11 3.92
N SER A 44 2.87 1.11 3.46
CA SER A 44 3.17 0.39 2.21
C SER A 44 3.06 1.29 0.98
N ILE A 45 2.06 2.18 0.93
CA ILE A 45 1.94 3.19 -0.13
C ILE A 45 3.13 4.15 -0.11
N GLY A 46 3.52 4.65 1.08
CA GLY A 46 4.67 5.54 1.22
C GLY A 46 5.97 4.92 0.74
N TYR A 47 6.23 3.67 1.13
CA TYR A 47 7.41 2.91 0.69
C TYR A 47 7.40 2.66 -0.83
N ALA A 48 6.27 2.25 -1.40
CA ALA A 48 6.17 2.03 -2.83
C ALA A 48 6.36 3.33 -3.63
N ALA A 49 5.82 4.45 -3.13
CA ALA A 49 6.04 5.76 -3.73
C ALA A 49 7.52 6.17 -3.68
N SER A 50 8.22 5.95 -2.55
CA SER A 50 9.65 6.25 -2.47
C SER A 50 10.48 5.42 -3.43
N GLN A 51 10.11 4.15 -3.66
CA GLN A 51 10.79 3.29 -4.64
C GLN A 51 10.59 3.80 -6.07
N ILE A 52 9.40 4.29 -6.43
CA ILE A 52 9.14 4.87 -7.76
C ILE A 52 9.96 6.14 -7.98
N VAL A 53 10.09 6.98 -6.94
CA VAL A 53 10.85 8.23 -7.00
C VAL A 53 12.35 7.96 -7.04
N ALA A 54 12.85 6.99 -6.26
CA ALA A 54 14.27 6.63 -6.22
C ALA A 54 14.74 5.87 -7.46
N ALA A 55 13.86 5.13 -8.14
CA ALA A 55 14.14 4.43 -9.39
C ALA A 55 14.03 5.33 -10.64
N ARG A 56 14.23 6.64 -10.49
CA ARG A 56 14.11 7.65 -11.55
C ARG A 56 15.49 8.20 -11.91
#